data_AF-A0A9E1WDQ2-F1
#
_entry.id   AF-A0A9E1WDQ2-F1
#
_cell.length_a   1.000
_cell.length_b   1.000
_cell.length_c   1.000
_cell.angle_alpha   90.00
_cell.angle_beta   90.00
_cell.angle_gamma   90.00
#
_symmetry.space_group_name_H-M   'P 1'
#
loop_
_entity.id
_entity.type
_entity.pdbx_description
1 polymer ?
#
loop_
_entity_poly.entity_id
_entity_poly.type
_entity_poly.pdbx_seq_one_letter_code
_entity_poly.pdbx_strand_id
1 'polypeptide(L)'
;MKKKKADLQISLFPFLSILACVIGILTLMITAIVIAQIDPEAVNEKIETALEEDDEFQNKIAEKKKEIQKLKEELKDIKENPRQKIDPKLKDRLKKEILALAKEAQKRQIENKQSKIILGEVVKVKSDLAKLMKNLEVAEDKWELMKEPEKFATMVIKQAGSGNGGDLEPTFIECHERGIKVYDKSGKSFEVLTDQISKNTKLKSIIQQVAKEGPYRIWRSSQGTEMDARFVKRDGSKITLKDKQGIEIKLTALQLAPSSRRAIYKYDEARKLKLPDPEARYIIFLLRSKGFSSWYRTTLICEAIRCKFGQIPLDGDGEIDLSLFLGS
;
A
#
# COMPACT_ATOMS: atom_id res chain seq x y z
N MET A 1 57.59 -15.03 -61.53
CA MET A 1 57.14 -13.94 -60.65
C MET A 1 55.62 -13.82 -60.73
N LYS A 2 54.88 -14.14 -59.68
CA LYS A 2 53.42 -13.88 -59.57
C LYS A 2 53.18 -13.07 -58.30
N LYS A 3 52.77 -11.81 -58.44
CA LYS A 3 52.36 -10.94 -57.32
C LYS A 3 50.98 -11.40 -56.83
N LYS A 4 50.89 -11.83 -55.56
CA LYS A 4 49.60 -12.04 -54.88
C LYS A 4 49.04 -10.68 -54.46
N LYS A 5 47.81 -10.36 -54.87
CA LYS A 5 47.04 -9.22 -54.35
C LYS A 5 46.62 -9.54 -52.91
N ALA A 6 46.87 -8.61 -52.00
CA ALA A 6 46.35 -8.68 -50.64
C ALA A 6 44.89 -8.19 -50.66
N ASP A 7 43.95 -9.11 -50.42
CA ASP A 7 42.56 -8.76 -50.13
C ASP A 7 42.52 -8.07 -48.77
N LEU A 8 42.29 -6.75 -48.75
CA LEU A 8 41.87 -6.04 -47.55
C LEU A 8 40.44 -6.46 -47.21
N GLN A 9 40.30 -7.47 -46.35
CA GLN A 9 39.03 -7.74 -45.67
C GLN A 9 38.81 -6.66 -44.61
N ILE A 10 38.18 -5.55 -45.01
CA ILE A 10 37.70 -4.54 -44.06
C ILE A 10 36.51 -5.18 -43.32
N SER A 11 36.71 -5.53 -42.06
CA SER A 11 35.67 -6.13 -41.23
C SER A 11 34.51 -5.14 -41.05
N LEU A 12 33.32 -5.51 -41.52
CA LEU A 12 32.07 -4.75 -41.41
C LEU A 12 31.45 -4.80 -40.00
N PHE A 13 31.94 -5.67 -39.12
CA PHE A 13 31.40 -5.88 -37.78
C PHE A 13 31.50 -4.68 -36.82
N PRO A 14 32.62 -3.92 -36.79
CA PRO A 14 32.71 -2.72 -35.95
C PRO A 14 31.78 -1.61 -36.45
N PHE A 15 31.57 -1.51 -37.75
CA PHE A 15 30.75 -0.47 -38.36
C PHE A 15 29.25 -0.68 -38.07
N LEU A 16 28.79 -1.93 -38.13
CA LEU A 16 27.40 -2.28 -37.87
C LEU A 16 27.02 -2.12 -36.39
N SER A 17 27.96 -2.40 -35.48
CA SER A 17 27.77 -2.20 -34.03
C SER A 17 27.66 -0.72 -33.65
N ILE A 18 28.51 0.13 -34.26
CA ILE A 18 28.45 1.58 -34.05
C ILE A 18 27.15 2.16 -34.63
N LEU A 19 26.74 1.73 -35.83
CA LEU A 19 25.50 2.19 -36.46
C LEU A 19 24.26 1.81 -35.66
N ALA A 20 24.19 0.57 -35.16
CA ALA A 20 23.08 0.11 -34.32
C ALA A 20 23.00 0.89 -32.99
N CYS A 21 24.15 1.22 -32.40
CA CYS A 21 24.21 1.99 -31.16
C CYS A 21 23.74 3.43 -31.36
N VAL A 22 24.13 4.07 -32.47
CA VAL A 22 23.70 5.44 -32.80
C VAL A 22 22.19 5.48 -33.10
N ILE A 23 21.67 4.51 -33.86
CA ILE A 23 20.23 4.43 -34.14
C ILE A 23 19.43 4.23 -32.83
N GLY A 24 19.91 3.39 -31.91
CA GLY A 24 19.26 3.15 -30.62
C GLY A 24 19.22 4.38 -29.70
N ILE A 25 20.30 5.16 -29.66
CA ILE A 25 20.32 6.42 -28.89
C ILE A 25 19.37 7.44 -29.53
N LEU A 26 19.34 7.52 -30.86
CA LEU A 26 18.45 8.43 -31.58
C LEU A 26 16.97 8.09 -31.36
N THR A 27 16.60 6.81 -31.39
CA THR A 27 15.20 6.38 -31.17
C THR A 27 14.76 6.61 -29.73
N LEU A 28 15.63 6.38 -28.75
CA LEU A 28 15.35 6.73 -27.35
C LEU A 28 15.21 8.24 -27.13
N MET A 29 16.01 9.05 -27.82
CA MET A 29 15.92 10.50 -27.70
C MET A 29 14.63 11.04 -28.34
N ILE A 30 14.24 10.52 -29.51
CA ILE A 30 12.98 10.90 -30.18
C ILE A 30 11.76 10.47 -29.35
N THR A 31 11.75 9.24 -28.82
CA THR A 31 10.63 8.77 -27.98
C THR A 31 10.47 9.58 -26.71
N ALA A 32 11.58 9.96 -26.06
CA ALA A 32 11.54 10.84 -24.88
C ALA A 32 11.00 12.24 -25.21
N ILE A 33 11.36 12.82 -26.37
CA ILE A 33 10.85 14.12 -26.81
C ILE A 33 9.37 14.04 -27.18
N VAL A 34 8.94 12.98 -27.88
CA VAL A 34 7.53 12.75 -28.21
C VAL A 34 6.71 12.59 -26.94
N ILE A 35 7.17 11.82 -25.96
CA ILE A 35 6.49 11.68 -24.66
C ILE A 35 6.45 13.01 -23.89
N ALA A 36 7.52 13.81 -23.97
CA ALA A 36 7.54 15.14 -23.34
C ALA A 36 6.64 16.17 -24.04
N GLN A 37 6.24 15.92 -25.29
CA GLN A 37 5.30 16.74 -26.06
C GLN A 37 3.86 16.24 -25.99
N ILE A 38 3.62 15.06 -25.39
CA ILE A 38 2.27 14.58 -25.10
C ILE A 38 1.75 15.38 -23.91
N ASP A 39 0.81 16.28 -24.18
CA ASP A 39 0.02 16.95 -23.17
C ASP A 39 -0.94 15.94 -22.51
N PRO A 40 -0.80 15.64 -21.21
CA PRO A 40 -1.66 14.68 -20.51
C PRO A 40 -3.13 15.09 -20.53
N GLU A 41 -3.42 16.39 -20.57
CA GLU A 41 -4.79 16.92 -20.61
C GLU A 41 -5.43 16.67 -21.99
N ALA A 42 -4.70 16.89 -23.08
CA ALA A 42 -5.20 16.64 -24.44
C ALA A 42 -5.39 15.14 -24.78
N VAL A 43 -4.66 14.25 -24.10
CA VAL A 43 -4.86 12.79 -24.23
C VAL A 43 -6.06 12.33 -23.40
N ASN A 44 -6.21 12.85 -22.18
CA ASN A 44 -7.39 12.57 -21.36
C ASN A 44 -8.66 13.11 -22.01
N GLU A 45 -8.64 14.31 -22.58
CA GLU A 45 -9.78 14.90 -23.30
C GLU A 45 -10.14 14.07 -24.54
N LYS A 46 -9.16 13.57 -25.30
CA LYS A 46 -9.43 12.66 -26.44
C LYS A 46 -9.94 11.29 -26.03
N ILE A 47 -9.50 10.77 -24.88
CA ILE A 47 -10.00 9.52 -24.30
C ILE A 47 -11.43 9.72 -23.78
N GLU A 48 -11.71 10.84 -23.14
CA GLU A 48 -13.04 11.23 -22.65
C GLU A 48 -14.02 11.43 -23.81
N THR A 49 -13.60 12.15 -24.87
CA THR A 49 -14.40 12.32 -26.09
C THR A 49 -14.66 10.97 -26.79
N ALA A 50 -13.66 10.08 -26.86
CA ALA A 50 -13.83 8.74 -27.44
C ALA A 50 -14.69 7.79 -26.58
N LEU A 51 -14.79 8.04 -25.27
CA LEU A 51 -15.67 7.30 -24.34
C LEU A 51 -17.11 7.86 -24.33
N GLU A 52 -17.28 9.14 -24.68
CA GLU A 52 -18.58 9.79 -24.83
C GLU A 52 -19.26 9.45 -26.16
N GLU A 53 -18.50 9.23 -27.24
CA GLU A 53 -19.03 8.90 -28.58
C GLU A 53 -19.39 7.41 -28.77
N ASP A 54 -19.08 6.53 -27.81
CA ASP A 54 -19.35 5.09 -27.92
C ASP A 54 -20.74 4.73 -27.35
N ASP A 55 -21.77 4.88 -28.20
CA ASP A 55 -23.18 4.60 -27.89
C ASP A 55 -23.40 3.19 -27.30
N GLU A 56 -22.58 2.20 -27.67
CA GLU A 56 -22.65 0.86 -27.09
C GLU A 56 -22.25 0.81 -25.61
N PHE A 57 -21.29 1.64 -25.20
CA PHE A 57 -20.81 1.70 -23.83
C PHE A 57 -21.82 2.41 -22.92
N GLN A 58 -22.43 3.50 -23.39
CA GLN A 58 -23.51 4.18 -22.68
C GLN A 58 -24.74 3.28 -22.50
N ASN A 59 -25.09 2.50 -23.53
CA ASN A 59 -26.18 1.53 -23.42
C ASN A 59 -25.88 0.43 -22.38
N LYS A 60 -24.66 -0.09 -22.34
CA LYS A 60 -24.23 -1.07 -21.31
C LYS A 60 -24.26 -0.47 -19.90
N ILE A 61 -23.83 0.78 -19.72
CA ILE A 61 -23.91 1.48 -18.43
C ILE A 61 -25.36 1.72 -18.01
N ALA A 62 -26.23 2.13 -18.93
CA ALA A 62 -27.65 2.35 -18.65
C ALA A 62 -28.36 1.04 -18.27
N GLU A 63 -28.02 -0.06 -18.94
CA GLU A 63 -28.56 -1.40 -18.66
C GLU A 63 -28.09 -1.90 -17.29
N LYS A 64 -26.80 -1.77 -16.98
CA LYS A 64 -26.25 -2.14 -15.66
C LYS A 64 -26.80 -1.26 -14.54
N LYS A 65 -27.03 0.04 -14.77
CA LYS A 65 -27.70 0.92 -13.79
C LYS A 65 -29.15 0.48 -13.54
N LYS A 66 -29.88 0.04 -14.56
CA LYS A 66 -31.24 -0.50 -14.41
C LYS A 66 -31.26 -1.81 -13.60
N GLU A 67 -30.29 -2.71 -13.83
CA GLU A 67 -30.14 -3.94 -13.03
C GLU A 67 -29.87 -3.61 -11.54
N ILE A 68 -28.97 -2.66 -11.27
CA ILE A 68 -28.66 -2.21 -9.91
C ILE A 68 -29.89 -1.59 -9.24
N GLN A 69 -30.70 -0.83 -9.98
CA GLN A 69 -31.93 -0.24 -9.47
C GLN A 69 -32.95 -1.32 -9.08
N LYS A 70 -33.16 -2.34 -9.95
CA LYS A 70 -34.03 -3.49 -9.65
C LYS A 70 -33.58 -4.26 -8.41
N LEU A 71 -32.28 -4.56 -8.30
CA LEU A 71 -31.72 -5.23 -7.13
C LEU A 71 -31.90 -4.43 -5.84
N LYS A 72 -31.83 -3.09 -5.90
CA LYS A 72 -32.09 -2.22 -4.76
C LYS A 72 -33.56 -2.20 -4.35
N GLU A 73 -34.48 -2.26 -5.31
CA GLU A 73 -35.92 -2.36 -5.04
C GLU A 73 -36.28 -3.73 -4.46
N GLU A 74 -35.73 -4.83 -4.99
CA GLU A 74 -35.90 -6.18 -4.44
C GLU A 74 -35.37 -6.27 -3.00
N LEU A 75 -34.22 -5.65 -2.69
CA LEU A 75 -33.69 -5.59 -1.33
C LEU A 75 -34.55 -4.73 -0.38
N LYS A 76 -35.24 -3.72 -0.92
CA LYS A 76 -36.18 -2.90 -0.15
C LYS A 76 -37.46 -3.67 0.17
N ASP A 77 -38.00 -4.40 -0.79
CA ASP A 77 -39.17 -5.27 -0.60
C ASP A 77 -38.88 -6.42 0.38
N ILE A 78 -37.67 -6.99 0.35
CA ILE A 78 -37.21 -8.02 1.32
C ILE A 78 -37.08 -7.42 2.73
N LYS A 79 -36.65 -6.16 2.85
CA LYS A 79 -36.54 -5.45 4.14
C LYS A 79 -37.90 -5.04 4.71
N GLU A 80 -38.85 -4.65 3.86
CA GLU A 80 -40.17 -4.15 4.28
C GLU A 80 -41.16 -5.28 4.57
N ASN A 81 -40.98 -6.47 4.00
CA ASN A 81 -41.78 -7.67 4.32
C ASN A 81 -40.92 -8.87 4.76
N PRO A 82 -40.37 -8.87 5.99
CA PRO A 82 -39.80 -10.07 6.58
C PRO A 82 -40.93 -11.09 6.76
N ARG A 83 -40.95 -12.12 5.89
CA ARG A 83 -41.97 -13.18 5.86
C ARG A 83 -42.33 -13.66 7.27
N GLN A 84 -43.58 -13.36 7.64
CA GLN A 84 -44.52 -14.00 8.55
C GLN A 84 -43.97 -15.12 9.44
N LYS A 85 -44.20 -14.97 10.76
CA LYS A 85 -44.16 -16.05 11.77
C LYS A 85 -44.69 -17.36 11.16
N ILE A 86 -43.83 -18.36 11.08
CA ILE A 86 -44.18 -19.73 10.67
C ILE A 86 -45.42 -20.18 11.48
N ASP A 87 -46.48 -20.56 10.76
CA ASP A 87 -47.76 -21.03 11.31
C ASP A 87 -47.50 -22.17 12.32
N PRO A 88 -47.88 -22.02 13.60
CA PRO A 88 -47.64 -23.02 14.65
C PRO A 88 -48.16 -24.41 14.29
N LYS A 89 -49.23 -24.49 13.48
CA LYS A 89 -49.81 -25.77 13.05
C LYS A 89 -48.90 -26.54 12.10
N LEU A 90 -48.14 -25.84 11.24
CA LEU A 90 -47.20 -26.46 10.31
C LEU A 90 -45.98 -27.01 11.06
N LYS A 91 -45.51 -26.29 12.07
CA LYS A 91 -44.40 -26.74 12.94
C LYS A 91 -44.74 -27.99 13.74
N ASP A 92 -45.96 -28.07 14.28
CA ASP A 92 -46.39 -29.26 15.04
C ASP A 92 -46.67 -30.46 14.13
N ARG A 93 -47.12 -30.21 12.90
CA ARG A 93 -47.27 -31.27 11.89
C ARG A 93 -45.93 -31.83 11.46
N LEU A 94 -44.95 -30.97 11.16
CA LEU A 94 -43.58 -31.37 10.82
C LEU A 94 -42.90 -32.10 11.98
N LYS A 95 -43.13 -31.68 13.24
CA LYS A 95 -42.64 -32.42 14.42
C LYS A 95 -43.24 -33.81 14.54
N LYS A 96 -44.55 -33.98 14.27
CA LYS A 96 -45.21 -35.29 14.27
C LYS A 96 -44.69 -36.19 13.14
N GLU A 97 -44.45 -35.64 11.95
CA GLU A 97 -43.86 -36.38 10.83
C GLU A 97 -42.41 -36.79 11.12
N ILE A 98 -41.58 -35.93 11.71
CA ILE A 98 -40.21 -36.25 12.13
C ILE A 98 -40.19 -37.34 13.21
N LEU A 99 -41.11 -37.31 14.17
CA LEU A 99 -41.22 -38.34 15.21
C LEU A 99 -41.69 -39.69 14.66
N ALA A 100 -42.57 -39.70 13.66
CA ALA A 100 -42.99 -40.92 12.96
C ALA A 100 -41.83 -41.52 12.14
N LEU A 101 -41.12 -40.70 11.38
CA LEU A 101 -39.92 -41.09 10.63
C LEU A 101 -38.79 -41.60 11.53
N ALA A 102 -38.59 -40.98 12.70
CA ALA A 102 -37.61 -41.44 13.68
C ALA A 102 -37.98 -42.81 14.29
N LYS A 103 -39.27 -43.07 14.56
CA LYS A 103 -39.76 -44.37 15.01
C LYS A 103 -39.63 -45.46 13.95
N GLU A 104 -39.86 -45.13 12.68
CA GLU A 104 -39.63 -46.05 11.56
C GLU A 104 -38.14 -46.34 11.34
N ALA A 105 -37.27 -45.34 11.49
CA ALA A 105 -35.82 -45.51 11.44
C ALA A 105 -35.31 -46.41 12.59
N GLN A 106 -35.88 -46.28 13.79
CA GLN A 106 -35.59 -47.16 14.93
C GLN A 106 -36.09 -48.59 14.73
N LYS A 107 -37.28 -48.79 14.15
CA LYS A 107 -37.78 -50.14 13.78
C LYS A 107 -36.92 -50.80 12.71
N ARG A 108 -36.44 -50.04 11.71
CA ARG A 108 -35.49 -50.52 10.69
C ARG A 108 -34.10 -50.85 11.25
N GLN A 109 -33.76 -50.34 12.43
CA GLN A 109 -32.50 -50.65 13.13
C GLN A 109 -32.52 -52.02 13.84
N ILE A 110 -33.71 -52.56 14.14
CA ILE A 110 -33.87 -53.84 14.87
C ILE A 110 -33.89 -55.05 13.91
N GLU A 111 -34.22 -54.86 12.62
CA GLU A 111 -34.44 -55.98 11.69
C GLU A 111 -33.32 -56.34 10.72
N ASN A 112 -32.18 -55.64 10.65
CA ASN A 112 -31.11 -56.07 9.73
C ASN A 112 -29.69 -56.04 10.32
N LYS A 113 -29.23 -57.23 10.69
CA LYS A 113 -27.82 -57.59 10.90
C LYS A 113 -27.06 -57.52 9.58
N GLN A 114 -26.62 -56.34 9.14
CA GLN A 114 -25.51 -56.20 8.18
C GLN A 114 -24.74 -54.91 8.48
N SER A 115 -23.94 -54.98 9.55
CA SER A 115 -23.11 -53.90 10.06
C SER A 115 -21.65 -54.10 9.62
N LYS A 116 -21.12 -53.18 8.78
CA LYS A 116 -19.70 -52.71 8.81
C LYS A 116 -19.34 -51.74 7.68
N ILE A 117 -20.02 -51.80 6.53
CA ILE A 117 -19.67 -50.94 5.36
C ILE A 117 -20.22 -49.51 5.51
N ILE A 118 -21.44 -49.35 6.04
CA ILE A 118 -22.13 -48.06 6.15
C ILE A 118 -21.49 -47.12 7.20
N LEU A 119 -20.84 -47.66 8.25
CA LEU A 119 -20.15 -46.87 9.27
C LEU A 119 -18.94 -46.11 8.70
N GLY A 120 -18.22 -46.70 7.73
CA GLY A 120 -17.10 -46.05 7.07
C GLY A 120 -17.52 -44.89 6.15
N GLU A 121 -18.65 -45.04 5.46
CA GLU A 121 -19.21 -43.99 4.61
C GLU A 121 -19.76 -42.82 5.41
N VAL A 122 -20.42 -43.07 6.55
CA VAL A 122 -20.91 -42.00 7.44
C VAL A 122 -19.75 -41.17 8.03
N VAL A 123 -18.61 -41.80 8.33
CA VAL A 123 -17.41 -41.09 8.80
C VAL A 123 -16.77 -40.25 7.68
N LYS A 124 -16.71 -40.79 6.45
CA LYS A 124 -16.25 -40.03 5.27
C LYS A 124 -17.14 -38.81 4.98
N VAL A 125 -18.46 -39.00 4.99
CA VAL A 125 -19.43 -37.92 4.76
C VAL A 125 -19.32 -36.82 5.82
N LYS A 126 -19.05 -37.17 7.09
CA LYS A 126 -18.77 -36.16 8.14
C LYS A 126 -17.46 -35.41 7.92
N SER A 127 -16.41 -36.11 7.49
CA SER A 127 -15.12 -35.50 7.10
C SER A 127 -15.31 -34.50 5.95
N ASP A 128 -16.08 -34.91 4.93
CA ASP A 128 -16.24 -34.14 3.72
C ASP A 128 -17.16 -32.94 3.95
N LEU A 129 -18.17 -33.09 4.81
CA LEU A 129 -18.99 -31.97 5.30
C LEU A 129 -18.14 -30.94 6.07
N ALA A 130 -17.24 -31.38 6.95
CA ALA A 130 -16.35 -30.46 7.67
C ALA A 130 -15.37 -29.73 6.74
N LYS A 131 -14.85 -30.40 5.70
CA LYS A 131 -14.02 -29.77 4.68
C LYS A 131 -14.82 -28.78 3.82
N LEU A 132 -16.04 -29.13 3.45
CA LEU A 132 -16.93 -28.25 2.70
C LEU A 132 -17.31 -27.01 3.52
N MET A 133 -17.60 -27.16 4.81
CA MET A 133 -17.87 -26.02 5.70
C MET A 133 -16.66 -25.08 5.81
N LYS A 134 -15.45 -25.63 5.98
CA LYS A 134 -14.22 -24.83 6.01
C LYS A 134 -13.95 -24.12 4.67
N ASN A 135 -14.22 -24.80 3.56
CA ASN A 135 -14.09 -24.19 2.23
C ASN A 135 -15.15 -23.13 1.97
N LEU A 136 -16.37 -23.31 2.50
CA LEU A 136 -17.46 -22.33 2.44
C LEU A 136 -17.09 -21.08 3.23
N GLU A 137 -16.55 -21.23 4.45
CA GLU A 137 -16.08 -20.13 5.29
C GLU A 137 -14.96 -19.34 4.57
N VAL A 138 -13.96 -20.03 4.00
CA VAL A 138 -12.90 -19.39 3.19
C VAL A 138 -13.45 -18.74 1.92
N ALA A 139 -14.49 -19.32 1.31
CA ALA A 139 -15.12 -18.76 0.12
C ALA A 139 -15.98 -17.53 0.45
N GLU A 140 -16.66 -17.53 1.60
CA GLU A 140 -17.42 -16.40 2.15
C GLU A 140 -16.48 -15.24 2.49
N ASP A 141 -15.33 -15.50 3.14
CA ASP A 141 -14.30 -14.49 3.39
C ASP A 141 -13.74 -13.90 2.08
N LYS A 142 -13.47 -14.75 1.08
CA LYS A 142 -13.04 -14.30 -0.27
C LYS A 142 -14.13 -13.53 -1.00
N TRP A 143 -15.39 -13.90 -0.82
CA TRP A 143 -16.53 -13.22 -1.42
C TRP A 143 -16.78 -11.86 -0.77
N GLU A 144 -16.61 -11.74 0.55
CA GLU A 144 -16.60 -10.46 1.28
C GLU A 144 -15.48 -9.53 0.78
N LEU A 145 -14.27 -10.06 0.54
CA LEU A 145 -13.14 -9.32 -0.06
C LEU A 145 -13.41 -8.83 -1.50
N MET A 146 -14.26 -9.54 -2.25
CA MET A 146 -14.60 -9.20 -3.65
C MET A 146 -15.80 -8.24 -3.78
N LYS A 147 -16.61 -8.03 -2.74
CA LYS A 147 -17.77 -7.11 -2.78
C LYS A 147 -17.35 -5.64 -2.88
N GLU A 148 -16.15 -5.29 -2.40
CA GLU A 148 -15.63 -3.91 -2.39
C GLU A 148 -14.10 -3.90 -2.63
N PRO A 149 -13.64 -4.18 -3.87
CA PRO A 149 -12.20 -4.29 -4.17
C PRO A 149 -11.42 -3.00 -3.89
N GLU A 150 -12.07 -1.83 -4.00
CA GLU A 150 -11.46 -0.53 -3.67
C GLU A 150 -11.15 -0.39 -2.18
N LYS A 151 -11.95 -0.98 -1.28
CA LYS A 151 -11.70 -0.93 0.17
C LYS A 151 -10.44 -1.69 0.58
N PHE A 152 -10.03 -2.68 -0.20
CA PHE A 152 -8.93 -3.60 0.11
C PHE A 152 -7.77 -3.54 -0.88
N ALA A 153 -7.81 -2.62 -1.84
CA ALA A 153 -6.69 -2.39 -2.75
C ALA A 153 -5.43 -2.07 -1.94
N THR A 154 -4.31 -2.74 -2.26
CA THR A 154 -3.03 -2.47 -1.61
C THR A 154 -2.66 -1.01 -1.85
N MET A 155 -2.54 -0.25 -0.77
CA MET A 155 -2.34 1.18 -0.85
C MET A 155 -0.85 1.48 -0.94
N VAL A 156 -0.43 2.00 -2.09
CA VAL A 156 0.94 2.46 -2.31
C VAL A 156 1.02 3.93 -1.96
N ILE A 157 1.67 4.24 -0.84
CA ILE A 157 1.87 5.64 -0.45
C ILE A 157 3.00 6.21 -1.32
N LYS A 158 2.73 7.32 -2.00
CA LYS A 158 3.72 8.05 -2.81
C LYS A 158 4.24 9.24 -2.00
N GLN A 159 5.54 9.52 -2.09
CA GLN A 159 6.11 10.75 -1.55
C GLN A 159 5.50 11.97 -2.26
N ALA A 160 4.98 12.93 -1.50
CA ALA A 160 4.49 14.18 -2.07
C ALA A 160 5.66 15.06 -2.54
N GLY A 161 5.75 15.30 -3.85
CA GLY A 161 6.47 16.45 -4.44
C GLY A 161 7.92 16.24 -4.89
N SER A 162 8.12 16.49 -6.19
CA SER A 162 9.36 16.74 -6.96
C SER A 162 10.49 15.70 -6.90
N GLY A 163 10.55 14.85 -7.94
CA GLY A 163 11.78 14.29 -8.53
C GLY A 163 12.96 14.00 -7.58
N ASN A 164 13.06 12.72 -7.23
CA ASN A 164 14.14 12.04 -6.48
C ASN A 164 13.92 12.01 -4.97
N GLY A 165 13.30 10.92 -4.52
CA GLY A 165 13.13 10.55 -3.12
C GLY A 165 14.46 10.28 -2.43
N GLY A 166 14.87 11.22 -1.58
CA GLY A 166 16.02 11.02 -0.68
C GLY A 166 16.14 12.08 0.41
N ASP A 167 15.09 12.88 0.63
CA ASP A 167 15.14 14.03 1.54
C ASP A 167 14.39 13.81 2.85
N LEU A 168 13.52 12.79 2.92
CA LEU A 168 12.71 12.51 4.09
C LEU A 168 12.95 11.06 4.49
N GLU A 169 13.12 10.84 5.78
CA GLU A 169 13.35 9.54 6.40
C GLU A 169 12.25 9.31 7.45
N PRO A 170 10.97 9.21 7.05
CA PRO A 170 9.86 9.17 7.97
C PRO A 170 9.77 7.83 8.73
N THR A 171 9.13 7.87 9.89
CA THR A 171 8.61 6.68 10.57
C THR A 171 7.10 6.67 10.42
N PHE A 172 6.53 5.58 9.91
CA PHE A 172 5.09 5.50 9.66
C PHE A 172 4.35 4.93 10.86
N ILE A 173 3.22 5.56 11.17
CA ILE A 173 2.27 5.06 12.16
C ILE A 173 0.89 5.04 11.51
N GLU A 174 0.41 3.85 11.18
CA GLU A 174 -0.98 3.65 10.76
C GLU A 174 -1.89 3.77 11.97
N CYS A 175 -2.96 4.54 11.82
CA CYS A 175 -3.99 4.76 12.82
C CYS A 175 -5.30 4.16 12.31
N HIS A 176 -5.86 3.21 13.05
CA HIS A 176 -7.10 2.51 12.72
C HIS A 176 -8.00 2.40 13.97
N GLU A 177 -9.19 1.82 13.81
CA GLU A 177 -10.23 1.78 14.87
C GLU A 177 -9.75 1.14 16.17
N ARG A 178 -8.95 0.06 16.09
CA ARG A 178 -8.50 -0.70 17.27
C ARG A 178 -7.25 -0.12 17.93
N GLY A 179 -6.50 0.73 17.23
CA GLY A 179 -5.21 1.20 17.72
C GLY A 179 -4.32 1.79 16.64
N ILE A 180 -3.01 1.64 16.85
CA ILE A 180 -1.98 2.01 15.89
C ILE A 180 -1.12 0.81 15.51
N LYS A 181 -0.60 0.85 14.28
CA LYS A 181 0.47 -0.03 13.80
C LYS A 181 1.68 0.83 13.45
N VAL A 182 2.78 0.59 14.15
CA VAL A 182 4.03 1.33 13.96
C VAL A 182 4.94 0.52 13.05
N TYR A 183 5.40 1.11 11.97
CA TYR A 183 6.33 0.51 11.02
C TYR A 183 7.75 0.98 11.33
N ASP A 184 8.68 0.04 11.49
CA ASP A 184 10.09 0.36 11.63
C ASP A 184 10.81 0.43 10.28
N LYS A 185 12.03 0.98 10.30
CA LYS A 185 12.88 1.11 9.09
C LYS A 185 13.30 -0.24 8.49
N SER A 186 13.11 -1.35 9.19
CA SER A 186 13.44 -2.70 8.73
C SER A 186 12.25 -3.44 8.12
N GLY A 187 11.11 -2.76 7.98
CA GLY A 187 9.87 -3.36 7.48
C GLY A 187 9.13 -4.21 8.51
N LYS A 188 9.60 -4.29 9.75
CA LYS A 188 8.83 -4.92 10.83
C LYS A 188 7.81 -3.92 11.37
N SER A 189 6.77 -4.45 11.99
CA SER A 189 5.75 -3.62 12.63
C SER A 189 5.35 -4.20 13.98
N PHE A 190 4.77 -3.35 14.81
CA PHE A 190 4.08 -3.76 16.02
C PHE A 190 2.83 -2.92 16.24
N GLU A 191 1.84 -3.52 16.88
CA GLU A 191 0.56 -2.87 17.15
C GLU A 191 0.45 -2.43 18.61
N VAL A 192 -0.32 -1.37 18.83
CA VAL A 192 -0.68 -0.85 20.15
C VAL A 192 -2.16 -0.52 20.16
N LEU A 193 -2.91 -1.11 21.08
CA LEU A 193 -4.34 -0.84 21.24
C LEU A 193 -4.58 0.59 21.72
N THR A 194 -5.70 1.18 21.31
CA THR A 194 -6.04 2.60 21.57
C THR A 194 -5.96 2.99 23.06
N ASP A 195 -6.40 2.12 23.96
CA ASP A 195 -6.37 2.32 25.42
C ASP A 195 -4.97 2.19 26.04
N GLN A 196 -4.06 1.52 25.34
CA GLN A 196 -2.68 1.29 25.76
C GLN A 196 -1.69 2.35 25.24
N ILE A 197 -2.07 3.15 24.23
CA ILE A 197 -1.19 4.14 23.57
C ILE A 197 -0.45 5.03 24.59
N SER A 198 -1.15 5.60 25.56
CA SER A 198 -0.55 6.54 26.53
C SER A 198 0.44 5.90 27.49
N LYS A 199 0.35 4.58 27.71
CA LYS A 199 1.19 3.82 28.64
C LYS A 199 2.27 3.00 27.93
N ASN A 200 2.25 2.95 26.59
CA ASN A 200 3.14 2.10 25.84
C ASN A 200 4.57 2.67 25.81
N THR A 201 5.48 2.03 26.54
CA THR A 201 6.88 2.45 26.66
C THR A 201 7.64 2.30 25.35
N LYS A 202 7.39 1.23 24.58
CA LYS A 202 8.03 0.97 23.29
C LYS A 202 7.71 2.07 22.28
N LEU A 203 6.44 2.45 22.17
CA LEU A 203 5.99 3.57 21.34
C LEU A 203 6.67 4.87 21.75
N LYS A 204 6.66 5.19 23.05
CA LYS A 204 7.30 6.40 23.58
C LYS A 204 8.79 6.44 23.23
N SER A 205 9.52 5.35 23.39
CA SER A 205 10.95 5.25 23.05
C SER A 205 11.21 5.50 21.57
N ILE A 206 10.36 4.99 20.68
CA ILE A 206 10.49 5.22 19.23
C ILE A 206 10.25 6.69 18.90
N ILE A 207 9.18 7.30 19.44
CA ILE A 207 8.89 8.73 19.23
C ILE A 207 10.04 9.60 19.75
N GLN A 208 10.59 9.26 20.92
CA GLN A 208 11.77 9.96 21.47
C GLN A 208 13.00 9.82 20.59
N GLN A 209 13.24 8.63 20.03
CA GLN A 209 14.34 8.40 19.12
C GLN A 209 14.17 9.22 17.84
N VAL A 210 12.99 9.20 17.22
CA VAL A 210 12.69 9.99 16.01
C VAL A 210 12.90 11.48 16.29
N ALA A 211 12.37 12.02 17.39
CA ALA A 211 12.56 13.41 17.77
C ALA A 211 14.04 13.79 17.95
N LYS A 212 14.82 12.92 18.62
CA LYS A 212 16.27 13.12 18.81
C LYS A 212 17.03 13.11 17.49
N GLU A 213 16.60 12.25 16.56
CA GLU A 213 17.23 12.09 15.26
C GLU A 213 16.70 13.07 14.19
N GLY A 214 15.62 13.81 14.45
CA GLY A 214 14.99 14.75 13.51
C GLY A 214 15.95 15.69 12.76
N PRO A 215 16.92 16.32 13.45
CA PRO A 215 17.91 17.19 12.82
C PRO A 215 18.95 16.48 11.93
N TYR A 216 19.06 15.15 12.03
CA TYR A 216 20.02 14.35 11.28
C TYR A 216 19.39 13.80 10.00
N ARG A 217 20.22 13.65 8.98
CA ARG A 217 19.84 13.03 7.71
C ARG A 217 21.03 12.38 7.05
N ILE A 218 20.76 11.49 6.09
CA ILE A 218 21.79 10.93 5.23
C ILE A 218 22.19 11.95 4.16
N TRP A 219 23.43 12.43 4.23
CA TRP A 219 24.08 13.20 3.19
C TRP A 219 24.87 12.25 2.29
N ARG A 220 24.82 12.44 0.98
CA ARG A 220 25.63 11.69 0.01
C ARG A 220 26.72 12.58 -0.55
N SER A 221 27.95 12.10 -0.55
CA SER A 221 29.06 12.74 -1.27
C SER A 221 28.86 12.63 -2.78
N SER A 222 29.62 13.39 -3.56
CA SER A 222 29.64 13.27 -5.03
C SER A 222 30.15 11.90 -5.51
N GLN A 223 30.84 11.15 -4.65
CA GLN A 223 31.30 9.78 -4.90
C GLN A 223 30.30 8.72 -4.39
N GLY A 224 29.15 9.13 -3.86
CA GLY A 224 28.11 8.22 -3.37
C GLY A 224 28.23 7.79 -1.91
N THR A 225 29.35 8.09 -1.23
CA THR A 225 29.52 7.80 0.20
C THR A 225 28.47 8.49 1.06
N GLU A 226 27.82 7.75 1.95
CA GLU A 226 26.80 8.25 2.88
C GLU A 226 27.43 8.80 4.18
N MET A 227 26.82 9.85 4.72
CA MET A 227 27.20 10.52 5.96
C MET A 227 25.94 10.85 6.76
N ASP A 228 25.72 10.20 7.91
CA ASP A 228 24.60 10.49 8.81
C ASP A 228 24.96 11.69 9.72
N ALA A 229 24.47 12.87 9.37
CA ALA A 229 24.87 14.12 10.02
C ALA A 229 23.75 15.17 10.01
N ARG A 230 23.88 16.16 10.89
CA ARG A 230 23.04 17.36 10.87
C ARG A 230 23.77 18.52 10.18
N PHE A 231 23.00 19.36 9.49
CA PHE A 231 23.53 20.60 8.91
C PHE A 231 23.89 21.59 10.01
N VAL A 232 25.08 22.20 9.94
CA VAL A 232 25.50 23.26 10.86
C VAL A 232 25.39 24.61 10.18
N LYS A 233 26.16 24.79 9.10
CA LYS A 233 26.22 26.05 8.36
C LYS A 233 26.79 25.89 6.95
N ARG A 234 26.55 26.92 6.15
CA ARG A 234 27.18 27.16 4.85
C ARG A 234 27.82 28.54 4.85
N ASP A 235 29.06 28.61 4.37
CA ASP A 235 29.81 29.85 4.15
C ASP A 235 30.37 29.82 2.72
N GLY A 236 29.67 30.51 1.81
CA GLY A 236 29.92 30.40 0.38
C GLY A 236 29.76 28.97 -0.15
N SER A 237 30.86 28.37 -0.60
CA SER A 237 30.91 26.96 -1.05
C SER A 237 31.24 25.98 0.06
N LYS A 238 31.68 26.44 1.24
CA LYS A 238 32.07 25.59 2.37
C LYS A 238 30.83 25.17 3.15
N ILE A 239 30.67 23.88 3.34
CA ILE A 239 29.59 23.24 4.10
C ILE A 239 30.19 22.61 5.36
N THR A 240 29.53 22.84 6.49
CA THR A 240 29.86 22.18 7.76
C THR A 240 28.68 21.31 8.17
N LEU A 241 28.92 20.02 8.30
CA LEU A 241 28.01 19.05 8.89
C LEU A 241 28.57 18.59 10.24
N LYS A 242 27.73 18.00 11.08
CA LYS A 242 28.13 17.42 12.35
C LYS A 242 27.48 16.05 12.52
N ASP A 243 28.28 15.02 12.70
CA ASP A 243 27.78 13.65 12.90
C ASP A 243 27.14 13.47 14.29
N LYS A 244 26.66 12.25 14.57
CA LYS A 244 26.02 11.89 15.85
C LYS A 244 27.02 11.88 17.02
N GLN A 245 28.31 11.71 16.75
CA GLN A 245 29.41 11.74 17.73
C GLN A 245 29.86 13.18 18.03
N GLY A 246 29.43 14.14 17.22
CA GLY A 246 29.79 15.54 17.34
C GLY A 246 31.05 15.94 16.57
N ILE A 247 31.54 15.08 15.68
CA ILE A 247 32.68 15.38 14.80
C ILE A 247 32.18 16.27 13.64
N GLU A 248 32.92 17.35 13.37
CA GLU A 248 32.63 18.23 12.25
C GLU A 248 33.15 17.62 10.94
N ILE A 249 32.26 17.49 9.96
CA ILE A 249 32.60 17.09 8.60
C ILE A 249 32.60 18.37 7.75
N LYS A 250 33.79 18.78 7.31
CA LYS A 250 33.99 19.98 6.50
C LYS A 250 34.24 19.59 5.05
N LEU A 251 33.42 20.13 4.17
CA LEU A 251 33.44 19.80 2.75
C LEU A 251 32.94 20.98 1.92
N THR A 252 33.11 20.93 0.61
CA THR A 252 32.60 21.92 -0.33
C THR A 252 31.30 21.43 -0.97
N ALA A 253 30.46 22.35 -1.44
CA ALA A 253 29.19 21.98 -2.09
C ALA A 253 29.40 21.00 -3.27
N LEU A 254 30.50 21.12 -4.03
CA LEU A 254 30.83 20.22 -5.14
C LEU A 254 31.17 18.78 -4.69
N GLN A 255 31.57 18.60 -3.43
CA GLN A 255 31.79 17.29 -2.84
C GLN A 255 30.50 16.62 -2.36
N LEU A 256 29.34 17.27 -2.48
CA LEU A 256 28.02 16.68 -2.22
C LEU A 256 27.31 16.29 -3.51
N ALA A 257 26.57 15.18 -3.43
CA ALA A 257 25.62 14.79 -4.44
C ALA A 257 24.60 15.92 -4.70
N PRO A 258 24.06 16.03 -5.94
CA PRO A 258 23.06 17.05 -6.27
C PRO A 258 21.86 17.07 -5.31
N SER A 259 21.35 15.90 -4.88
CA SER A 259 20.25 15.78 -3.93
C SER A 259 20.58 16.41 -2.58
N SER A 260 21.74 16.06 -2.00
CA SER A 260 22.20 16.62 -0.73
C SER A 260 22.47 18.13 -0.81
N ARG A 261 22.94 18.63 -1.97
CA ARG A 261 23.03 20.09 -2.18
C ARG A 261 21.68 20.77 -2.17
N ARG A 262 20.65 20.17 -2.78
CA ARG A 262 19.30 20.75 -2.80
C ARG A 262 18.72 20.91 -1.40
N ALA A 263 18.98 19.96 -0.51
CA ALA A 263 18.55 20.04 0.88
C ALA A 263 19.07 21.29 1.60
N ILE A 264 20.30 21.73 1.30
CA ILE A 264 20.91 22.91 1.92
C ILE A 264 20.09 24.17 1.64
N TYR A 265 19.53 24.31 0.43
CA TYR A 265 18.70 25.47 0.10
C TYR A 265 17.46 25.56 0.99
N LYS A 266 16.89 24.42 1.42
CA LYS A 266 15.77 24.40 2.37
C LYS A 266 16.16 24.94 3.75
N TYR A 267 17.39 24.63 4.21
CA TYR A 267 17.92 25.21 5.45
C TYR A 267 18.18 26.72 5.31
N ASP A 268 18.79 27.14 4.21
CA ASP A 268 19.08 28.55 3.95
C ASP A 268 17.79 29.38 3.88
N GLU A 269 16.77 28.86 3.20
CA GLU A 269 15.44 29.47 3.09
C GLU A 269 14.73 29.55 4.45
N ALA A 270 14.68 28.44 5.20
CA ALA A 270 14.07 28.41 6.54
C ALA A 270 14.74 29.44 7.46
N ARG A 271 16.07 29.48 7.50
CA ARG A 271 16.82 30.43 8.33
C ARG A 271 16.62 31.88 7.90
N LYS A 272 16.56 32.15 6.59
CA LYS A 272 16.23 33.49 6.06
C LYS A 272 14.84 33.95 6.53
N LEU A 273 13.88 33.03 6.58
CA LEU A 273 12.53 33.27 7.08
C LEU A 273 12.41 33.18 8.61
N LYS A 274 13.51 32.92 9.34
CA LYS A 274 13.54 32.69 10.79
C LYS A 274 12.62 31.54 11.25
N LEU A 275 12.43 30.54 10.39
CA LEU A 275 11.72 29.31 10.68
C LEU A 275 12.68 28.27 11.29
N PRO A 276 12.16 27.28 12.04
CA PRO A 276 12.96 26.15 12.49
C PRO A 276 13.63 25.43 11.32
N ASP A 277 14.83 24.90 11.55
CA ASP A 277 15.52 24.08 10.56
C ASP A 277 14.62 22.89 10.11
N PRO A 278 14.62 22.56 8.81
CA PRO A 278 13.87 21.43 8.30
C PRO A 278 14.41 20.11 8.89
N GLU A 279 13.51 19.27 9.37
CA GLU A 279 13.85 17.94 9.89
C GLU A 279 13.63 16.90 8.80
N ALA A 280 14.54 15.93 8.70
CA ALA A 280 14.41 14.84 7.74
C ALA A 280 13.67 13.64 8.34
N ARG A 281 13.86 13.39 9.64
CA ARG A 281 13.29 12.25 10.36
C ARG A 281 12.12 12.73 11.22
N TYR A 282 10.91 12.34 10.86
CA TYR A 282 9.70 12.69 11.61
C TYR A 282 8.63 11.62 11.41
N ILE A 283 7.53 11.73 12.16
CA ILE A 283 6.45 10.75 12.08
C ILE A 283 5.49 11.11 10.96
N ILE A 284 5.09 10.15 10.13
CA ILE A 284 3.96 10.32 9.23
C ILE A 284 2.84 9.39 9.69
N PHE A 285 1.73 10.00 10.08
CA PHE A 285 0.51 9.26 10.42
C PHE A 285 -0.23 8.86 9.16
N LEU A 286 -0.54 7.57 9.03
CA LEU A 286 -1.37 7.03 7.97
C LEU A 286 -2.76 6.84 8.56
N LEU A 287 -3.67 7.77 8.26
CA LEU A 287 -4.94 7.89 8.96
C LEU A 287 -6.05 7.16 8.20
N ARG A 288 -6.50 6.02 8.73
CA ARG A 288 -7.73 5.37 8.23
C ARG A 288 -8.97 6.12 8.66
N SER A 289 -10.08 5.86 7.97
CA SER A 289 -11.40 6.47 8.19
C SER A 289 -11.85 6.49 9.67
N LYS A 290 -11.58 5.41 10.41
CA LYS A 290 -11.90 5.28 11.84
C LYS A 290 -10.70 5.41 12.79
N GLY A 291 -9.56 5.88 12.29
CA GLY A 291 -8.31 6.00 13.04
C GLY A 291 -8.16 7.25 13.90
N PHE A 292 -9.15 8.14 13.93
CA PHE A 292 -9.01 9.45 14.59
C PHE A 292 -8.67 9.36 16.08
N SER A 293 -9.27 8.42 16.82
CA SER A 293 -9.03 8.29 18.26
C SER A 293 -7.59 7.86 18.58
N SER A 294 -7.08 6.89 17.83
CA SER A 294 -5.71 6.39 17.99
C SER A 294 -4.67 7.41 17.49
N TRP A 295 -4.97 8.12 16.40
CA TRP A 295 -4.21 9.27 15.94
C TRP A 295 -4.09 10.35 17.01
N TYR A 296 -5.22 10.86 17.52
CA TYR A 296 -5.24 11.94 18.51
C TYR A 296 -4.46 11.59 19.78
N ARG A 297 -4.60 10.36 20.28
CA ARG A 297 -3.82 9.91 21.45
C ARG A 297 -2.32 9.85 21.18
N THR A 298 -1.93 9.50 19.95
CA THR A 298 -0.52 9.40 19.57
C THR A 298 0.10 10.76 19.28
N THR A 299 -0.66 11.70 18.70
CA THR A 299 -0.19 13.08 18.49
C THR A 299 0.09 13.78 19.82
N LEU A 300 -0.74 13.58 20.85
CA LEU A 300 -0.46 14.11 22.20
C LEU A 300 0.91 13.66 22.74
N ILE A 301 1.33 12.43 22.45
CA ILE A 301 2.66 11.93 22.83
C ILE A 301 3.75 12.63 22.00
N CYS A 302 3.53 12.79 20.70
CA CYS A 302 4.47 13.47 19.81
C CYS A 302 4.68 14.92 20.23
N GLU A 303 3.60 15.66 20.52
CA GLU A 303 3.63 17.04 20.99
C GLU A 303 4.36 17.17 22.33
N ALA A 304 4.06 16.30 23.29
CA ALA A 304 4.73 16.28 24.59
C ALA A 304 6.25 16.07 24.47
N ILE A 305 6.69 15.32 23.45
CA ILE A 305 8.11 15.02 23.18
C ILE A 305 8.73 16.01 22.19
N ARG A 306 7.93 16.93 21.62
CA ARG A 306 8.32 17.84 20.52
C ARG A 306 8.83 17.09 19.29
N CYS A 307 8.28 15.91 19.02
CA CYS A 307 8.51 15.19 17.77
C CYS A 307 7.69 15.84 16.67
N LYS A 308 8.30 16.22 15.55
CA LYS A 308 7.54 16.65 14.37
C LYS A 308 6.74 15.49 13.79
N PHE A 309 5.60 15.81 13.22
CA PHE A 309 4.77 14.84 12.51
C PHE A 309 3.97 15.49 11.37
N GLY A 310 3.59 14.65 10.41
CA GLY A 310 2.61 14.95 9.37
C GLY A 310 1.55 13.86 9.30
N GLN A 311 0.58 14.01 8.41
CA GLN A 311 -0.49 13.03 8.22
C GLN A 311 -0.82 12.84 6.74
N ILE A 312 -1.19 11.61 6.39
CA ILE A 312 -1.68 11.19 5.08
C ILE A 312 -2.99 10.43 5.33
N PRO A 313 -4.15 11.00 4.95
CA PRO A 313 -5.42 10.26 4.94
C PRO A 313 -5.34 9.08 3.97
N LEU A 314 -5.90 7.94 4.38
CA LEU A 314 -5.96 6.72 3.56
C LEU A 314 -7.40 6.45 3.10
N ASP A 315 -7.57 6.26 1.80
CA ASP A 315 -8.84 5.86 1.19
C ASP A 315 -8.98 4.33 1.22
N GLY A 316 -9.35 3.78 2.38
CA GLY A 316 -9.66 2.35 2.53
C GLY A 316 -9.00 1.64 3.70
N ASP A 317 -9.36 0.37 3.86
CA ASP A 317 -8.92 -0.53 4.94
C ASP A 317 -7.94 -1.63 4.44
N GLY A 318 -7.51 -1.53 3.18
CA GLY A 318 -6.56 -2.44 2.53
C GLY A 318 -5.16 -2.42 3.13
N GLU A 319 -4.37 -3.43 2.78
CA GLU A 319 -2.98 -3.55 3.22
C GLU A 319 -2.14 -2.39 2.69
N ILE A 320 -1.24 -1.86 3.52
CA ILE A 320 -0.39 -0.73 3.17
C ILE A 320 0.93 -1.28 2.64
N ASP A 321 1.30 -0.88 1.42
CA ASP A 321 2.62 -1.12 0.87
C ASP A 321 3.51 0.11 1.05
N LEU A 322 4.57 -0.04 1.85
CA LEU A 322 5.60 0.96 2.13
C LEU A 322 6.89 0.74 1.33
N SER A 323 6.88 -0.17 0.35
CA SER A 323 8.04 -0.51 -0.49
C SER A 323 8.71 0.73 -1.10
N LEU A 324 7.92 1.71 -1.55
CA LEU A 324 8.42 2.98 -2.11
C LEU A 324 9.11 3.91 -1.11
N PHE A 325 9.00 3.64 0.19
CA PHE A 325 9.69 4.39 1.25
C PHE A 325 10.84 3.63 1.88
N LEU A 326 10.76 2.30 1.90
CA LEU A 326 11.80 1.42 2.46
C LEU A 326 12.88 1.07 1.43
N GLY A 327 12.65 1.38 0.14
CA GLY A 327 13.56 1.07 -0.96
C GLY A 327 13.89 2.26 -1.87
N SER A 328 15.03 2.90 -1.59
CA SER A 328 15.93 3.48 -2.61
C SER A 328 17.35 3.62 -2.06
#